data_AF-A0A1Q7K7C9-F1
#
_entry.id   AF-A0A1Q7K7C9-F1
#
_cell.length_a   1.000
_cell.length_b   1.000
_cell.length_c   1.000
_cell.angle_alpha   90.00
_cell.angle_beta   90.00
_cell.angle_gamma   90.00
#
_symmetry.space_group_name_H-M   'P 1'
#
loop_
_entity.id
_entity.type
_entity.pdbx_description
1 polymer ?
#
loop_
_entity_poly.entity_id
_entity_poly.type
_entity_poly.pdbx_seq_one_letter_code
_entity_poly.pdbx_strand_id
1 'polypeptide(L)'
;MTMSALELVFALEYRIAFWGIFIALALAAGLWIPYLYKEIKKGKANLGPRTPIGAGDTHPGRRGDPAPGQPDAQADPYETRTQR
;
A
#
# COMPACT_ATOMS: atom_id res chain seq x y z
N MET A 1 -32.40 20.09 34.68
CA MET A 1 -30.92 20.23 34.56
C MET A 1 -30.66 21.39 33.62
N THR A 2 -30.13 22.49 34.13
CA THR A 2 -29.74 23.66 33.34
C THR A 2 -28.29 23.50 32.91
N MET A 3 -27.99 23.64 31.61
CA MET A 3 -26.61 23.64 31.14
C MET A 3 -25.85 24.84 31.70
N SER A 4 -24.62 24.60 32.15
CA SER A 4 -23.74 25.66 32.65
C SER A 4 -23.12 26.45 31.48
N ALA A 5 -22.70 27.69 31.75
CA ALA A 5 -22.02 28.52 30.74
C ALA A 5 -20.73 27.85 30.21
N LEU A 6 -20.03 27.08 31.05
CA LEU A 6 -18.83 26.35 30.65
C LEU A 6 -19.15 25.24 29.64
N GLU A 7 -20.21 24.47 29.87
CA GLU A 7 -20.65 23.42 28.93
C GLU A 7 -21.02 24.00 27.56
N LEU A 8 -21.65 25.18 27.54
CA LEU A 8 -21.97 25.88 26.30
C LEU A 8 -20.73 26.34 25.53
N VAL A 9 -19.73 26.87 26.23
CA VAL A 9 -18.45 27.28 25.62
C VAL A 9 -17.70 26.08 25.05
N PHE A 10 -17.60 24.99 25.81
CA PHE A 10 -16.97 23.75 25.35
C PHE A 10 -17.68 23.14 24.14
N ALA A 11 -19.01 23.12 24.14
CA ALA A 11 -19.79 22.60 23.02
C ALA A 11 -19.58 23.43 21.74
N LEU A 12 -19.44 24.74 21.88
CA LEU A 12 -19.16 25.64 20.76
C LEU A 12 -17.74 25.45 20.22
N GLU A 13 -16.74 25.41 21.11
CA GLU A 13 -15.34 25.17 20.75
C GLU A 13 -15.16 23.82 20.06
N TYR A 14 -15.77 22.76 20.60
CA TYR A 14 -15.74 21.43 20.01
C TYR A 14 -16.33 21.41 18.59
N ARG A 15 -17.47 22.08 18.37
CA ARG A 15 -18.06 22.18 17.03
C ARG A 15 -17.11 22.86 16.04
N ILE A 16 -16.49 23.97 16.44
CA ILE A 16 -15.58 24.73 15.58
C ILE A 16 -14.33 23.90 15.27
N ALA A 17 -13.72 23.30 16.30
CA ALA A 17 -12.55 22.45 16.16
C ALA A 17 -12.82 21.24 15.26
N PHE A 18 -13.97 20.58 15.44
CA PHE A 18 -14.38 19.44 14.61
C PHE A 18 -14.48 19.83 13.14
N TRP A 19 -15.18 20.92 12.82
CA TRP A 19 -15.29 21.40 11.44
C TRP A 19 -13.94 21.83 10.86
N GLY A 20 -13.10 22.50 11.65
CA GLY A 20 -11.74 22.87 11.24
C GLY A 20 -10.88 21.66 10.86
N ILE A 21 -10.87 20.64 11.72
CA ILE A 21 -10.15 19.37 11.46
C ILE A 21 -10.73 18.67 10.23
N PHE A 22 -12.07 18.59 10.14
CA PHE A 22 -12.75 17.94 9.02
C PHE A 22 -12.39 18.62 7.68
N ILE A 23 -12.43 19.95 7.63
CA ILE A 23 -12.05 20.73 6.45
C ILE A 23 -10.58 20.53 6.12
N ALA A 24 -9.68 20.58 7.12
CA ALA A 24 -8.26 20.35 6.90
C ALA A 24 -7.98 18.97 6.30
N LEU A 25 -8.62 17.92 6.82
CA LEU A 25 -8.52 16.55 6.28
C LEU A 25 -9.11 16.45 4.88
N ALA A 26 -10.26 17.07 4.63
CA ALA A 26 -10.87 17.08 3.30
C ALA A 26 -10.00 17.76 2.25
N LEU A 27 -9.35 18.88 2.60
CA LEU A 27 -8.41 19.58 1.73
C LEU A 27 -7.13 18.76 1.50
N ALA A 28 -6.56 18.18 2.56
CA ALA A 28 -5.40 17.30 2.44
C ALA A 28 -5.71 16.10 1.54
N ALA A 29 -6.84 15.44 1.77
CA ALA A 29 -7.31 14.34 0.94
C ALA A 29 -7.57 14.79 -0.50
N GLY A 30 -8.26 15.91 -0.72
CA GLY A 30 -8.54 16.45 -2.06
C GLY A 30 -7.28 16.77 -2.86
N LEU A 31 -6.21 17.22 -2.19
CA LEU A 31 -4.91 17.45 -2.81
C LEU A 31 -4.14 16.15 -3.10
N TRP A 32 -4.17 15.19 -2.16
CA TRP A 32 -3.37 13.97 -2.24
C TRP A 32 -4.02 12.86 -3.07
N ILE A 33 -5.33 12.65 -2.95
CA ILE A 33 -6.09 11.61 -3.67
C ILE A 33 -5.83 11.61 -5.19
N PRO A 34 -5.90 12.74 -5.93
CA PRO A 34 -5.69 12.71 -7.37
C PRO A 34 -4.26 12.31 -7.75
N TYR A 35 -3.27 12.67 -6.93
CA TYR A 35 -1.88 12.26 -7.12
C TYR A 35 -1.70 10.77 -6.84
N LEU A 36 -2.17 10.30 -5.69
CA LEU A 36 -2.11 8.89 -5.29
C LEU A 36 -2.85 7.99 -6.27
N TYR A 37 -4.00 8.43 -6.79
CA TYR A 37 -4.76 7.68 -7.79
C TYR A 37 -3.97 7.48 -9.09
N LYS A 38 -3.30 8.53 -9.59
CA LYS A 38 -2.45 8.43 -10.78
C LYS A 38 -1.27 7.48 -10.54
N GLU A 39 -0.63 7.59 -9.38
CA GLU A 39 0.52 6.76 -9.00
C GLU A 39 0.13 5.27 -8.91
N ILE A 40 -0.97 4.95 -8.21
CA ILE A 40 -1.48 3.57 -8.08
C ILE A 40 -1.90 3.01 -9.43
N LYS A 41 -2.58 3.81 -10.26
CA LYS A 41 -3.00 3.37 -11.61
C LYS A 41 -1.79 3.09 -12.50
N LYS A 42 -0.76 3.94 -12.45
CA LYS A 42 0.49 3.75 -13.20
C LYS A 42 1.29 2.56 -12.66
N GLY A 43 1.37 2.39 -11.34
CA GLY A 43 2.00 1.24 -10.70
C GLY A 43 1.33 -0.08 -11.12
N LYS A 44 -0.01 -0.14 -11.12
CA LYS A 44 -0.78 -1.29 -11.62
C LYS A 44 -0.56 -1.55 -13.11
N ALA A 45 -0.45 -0.51 -13.93
CA ALA A 45 -0.16 -0.66 -15.37
C ALA A 45 1.26 -1.18 -15.63
N ASN A 46 2.25 -0.71 -14.87
CA ASN A 46 3.64 -1.15 -14.99
C ASN A 46 3.86 -2.59 -14.46
N LEU A 47 3.06 -3.03 -13.48
CA LEU A 47 3.12 -4.40 -12.94
C LEU A 47 2.40 -5.43 -13.83
N GLY A 48 1.60 -4.98 -14.81
CA GLY A 48 0.77 -5.84 -15.65
C GLY A 48 -0.33 -6.57 -14.86
N PRO A 49 -1.15 -7.42 -15.51
CA PRO A 49 -2.20 -8.22 -14.83
C PRO A 49 -1.63 -9.30 -13.91
N ARG A 50 -0.32 -9.37 -13.71
CA ARG A 50 0.30 -10.30 -12.79
C ARG A 50 0.16 -9.72 -11.38
N THR A 51 -0.55 -10.46 -10.54
CA THR A 51 -0.37 -10.46 -9.09
C THR A 51 1.10 -10.24 -8.77
N PRO A 52 1.46 -9.36 -7.82
CA PRO A 52 2.85 -9.17 -7.45
C PRO A 52 3.42 -10.55 -7.15
N ILE A 53 4.31 -11.01 -8.03
CA ILE A 53 5.11 -12.20 -7.83
C ILE A 53 5.95 -11.80 -6.62
N GLY A 54 5.61 -12.37 -5.47
CA GLY A 54 6.02 -11.85 -4.17
C GLY A 54 7.52 -11.58 -4.08
N ALA A 55 7.90 -10.79 -3.08
CA ALA A 55 9.27 -10.73 -2.57
C ALA A 55 9.72 -12.08 -1.94
N GLY A 56 9.40 -13.18 -2.60
CA GLY A 56 9.33 -14.54 -2.12
C GLY A 56 8.66 -15.40 -3.18
N ASP A 57 9.25 -15.46 -4.38
CA ASP A 57 9.03 -16.62 -5.23
C ASP A 57 9.70 -17.79 -4.51
N THR A 58 8.91 -18.58 -3.78
CA THR A 58 9.42 -19.70 -2.97
C THR A 58 9.85 -20.89 -3.82
N HIS A 59 9.57 -20.86 -5.13
CA HIS A 59 9.90 -21.95 -6.05
C HIS A 59 10.43 -21.40 -7.38
N PRO A 60 11.61 -20.74 -7.38
CA PRO A 60 12.30 -20.49 -8.63
C PRO A 60 12.52 -21.86 -9.29
N GLY A 61 12.19 -21.98 -10.59
CA GLY A 61 12.36 -23.23 -11.32
C GLY A 61 13.77 -23.79 -11.17
N ARG A 62 13.92 -25.11 -11.19
CA ARG A 62 15.20 -25.79 -11.06
C ARG A 62 15.82 -26.03 -12.44
N ARG A 63 17.15 -26.05 -12.53
CA ARG A 63 17.84 -26.38 -13.79
C ARG A 63 17.40 -27.78 -14.28
N GLY A 64 16.61 -27.81 -15.36
CA GLY A 64 16.00 -29.01 -15.93
C GLY A 64 14.48 -29.15 -15.71
N ASP A 65 13.90 -28.34 -14.80
CA ASP A 65 12.46 -28.21 -14.56
C ASP A 65 12.10 -26.73 -14.30
N PRO A 66 12.02 -25.90 -15.35
CA PRO A 66 11.86 -24.46 -15.22
C PRO A 66 10.43 -24.07 -14.85
N ALA A 67 10.29 -23.06 -13.98
CA ALA A 67 8.99 -22.51 -13.62
C ALA A 67 8.34 -21.86 -14.87
N PRO A 68 7.01 -21.95 -15.04
CA PRO A 68 6.33 -21.40 -16.21
C PRO A 68 6.66 -19.92 -16.44
N GLY A 69 7.39 -19.62 -17.53
CA GLY A 69 7.81 -18.26 -17.88
C GLY A 69 9.22 -17.85 -17.44
N GLN A 70 10.01 -18.77 -16.86
CA GLN A 70 11.43 -18.60 -16.58
C GLN A 70 12.25 -19.61 -17.39
N PRO A 71 12.77 -19.25 -18.57
CA PRO A 71 13.56 -20.17 -19.40
C PRO A 71 14.91 -20.54 -18.78
N ASP A 72 15.48 -19.63 -17.99
CA ASP A 72 16.71 -19.84 -17.24
C ASP A 72 16.36 -20.08 -15.77
N ALA A 73 16.03 -21.34 -15.46
CA ALA A 73 15.86 -21.78 -14.08
C ALA A 73 17.13 -21.46 -13.27
N GLN A 74 16.95 -20.76 -12.14
CA GLN A 74 18.07 -20.36 -11.30
C GLN A 74 18.76 -21.60 -10.74
N ALA A 75 20.10 -21.64 -10.82
CA ALA A 75 20.87 -22.73 -10.22
C ALA A 75 20.63 -22.70 -8.70
N ASP A 76 20.15 -23.82 -8.15
CA ASP A 76 19.90 -23.95 -6.72
C ASP A 76 21.26 -23.93 -5.97
N PRO A 77 21.49 -22.94 -5.08
CA PRO A 77 22.75 -22.81 -4.35
C PRO A 77 23.03 -23.97 -3.36
N TYR A 78 22.04 -24.83 -3.09
CA TYR A 78 22.18 -26.01 -2.25
C TYR A 78 22.36 -27.31 -3.04
N GLU A 79 22.49 -27.26 -4.37
CA GLU A 79 22.79 -28.44 -5.17
C GLU A 79 24.17 -29.03 -4.80
N THR A 80 24.22 -30.36 -4.63
CA THR A 80 25.44 -31.10 -4.25
C THR A 80 26.62 -30.89 -5.21
N ARG A 81 26.34 -30.49 -6.46
CA ARG A 81 27.38 -30.18 -7.47
C ARG A 81 28.02 -28.81 -7.26
N THR A 82 27.31 -27.87 -6.64
CA THR A 82 27.75 -26.49 -6.42
C THR A 82 28.55 -26.36 -5.12
N GLN A 83 28.40 -27.30 -4.18
CA GLN A 83 29.15 -27.36 -2.92
C GLN A 83 30.52 -28.07 -3.01
N ARG A 84 30.98 -28.44 -4.21
CA ARG A 84 32.30 -29.05 -4.44
C ARG A 84 33.31 -28.07 -4.99
#